data_AF-A0AA96TRA6-F1
#
_entry.id   AF-A0AA96TRA6-F1
#
_cell.length_a   1.000
_cell.length_b   1.000
_cell.length_c   1.000
_cell.angle_alpha   90.00
_cell.angle_beta   90.00
_cell.angle_gamma   90.00
#
_symmetry.space_group_name_H-M   'P 1'
#
loop_
_entity.id
_entity.type
_entity.pdbx_description
1 polymer ?
#
loop_
_entity_poly.entity_id
_entity_poly.type
_entity_poly.pdbx_seq_one_letter_code
_entity_poly.pdbx_strand_id
1 'polypeptide(L)'
;MRVIRSAVVTTLLVGLVVPTARAAEVPAAGQYYLQSVATGLNAAVTGDTVDQHRPKGNEDHQQWTLRSDGRLEESGRCLGRSGDKAAMLACTSADTTWEFGSDGDRLRLKAPGADRYLKPATPLAVGAGGDQWYLTPLTPNRQPALPDGERTLDQVTFLTAHNAYANGVDGGFAPPFVNLFPNQNRGITQQLSDGVRGFMLDIHETGDGAILCHNSCTAVSKPVALVVDLQRIVDFLGANRNEFVTVFLEDYVSADVLRRELARVNGLSNVLFRPDQNGVR
;
A
#
# COMPACT_ATOMS: atom_id res chain seq x y z
N MET A 1 -7.28 -76.25 -9.41
CA MET A 1 -6.80 -75.38 -8.32
C MET A 1 -7.21 -73.94 -8.62
N ARG A 2 -8.21 -73.41 -7.91
CA ARG A 2 -8.69 -72.03 -8.07
C ARG A 2 -7.81 -71.11 -7.22
N VAL A 3 -7.13 -70.15 -7.85
CA VAL A 3 -6.36 -69.12 -7.15
C VAL A 3 -7.31 -67.97 -6.83
N ILE A 4 -7.62 -67.81 -5.55
CA ILE A 4 -8.37 -66.67 -5.01
C ILE A 4 -7.40 -65.50 -4.92
N ARG A 5 -7.61 -64.44 -5.69
CA ARG A 5 -6.88 -63.16 -5.54
C ARG A 5 -7.67 -62.29 -4.58
N SER A 6 -7.17 -62.15 -3.35
CA SER A 6 -7.69 -61.18 -2.38
C SER A 6 -7.30 -59.78 -2.82
N ALA A 7 -8.28 -58.93 -3.11
CA ALA A 7 -8.08 -57.51 -3.32
C ALA A 7 -7.95 -56.82 -1.97
N VAL A 8 -6.77 -56.25 -1.68
CA VAL A 8 -6.57 -55.35 -0.54
C VAL A 8 -7.09 -53.98 -0.93
N VAL A 9 -8.17 -53.54 -0.29
CA VAL A 9 -8.67 -52.16 -0.40
C VAL A 9 -7.88 -51.32 0.59
N THR A 10 -6.94 -50.52 0.09
CA THR A 10 -6.20 -49.54 0.90
C THR A 10 -7.04 -48.28 1.00
N THR A 11 -7.71 -48.09 2.14
CA THR A 11 -8.46 -46.86 2.42
C THR A 11 -7.47 -45.73 2.70
N LEU A 12 -7.30 -44.81 1.74
CA LEU A 12 -6.49 -43.62 1.90
C LEU A 12 -7.25 -42.62 2.79
N LEU A 13 -6.93 -42.58 4.08
CA LEU A 13 -7.39 -41.51 4.98
C LEU A 13 -6.68 -40.21 4.58
N VAL A 14 -7.36 -39.37 3.80
CA VAL A 14 -6.97 -37.98 3.59
C VAL A 14 -7.20 -37.26 4.92
N GLY A 15 -6.13 -37.10 5.71
CA GLY A 15 -6.16 -36.25 6.88
C GLY A 15 -6.49 -34.83 6.45
N LEU A 16 -7.66 -34.33 6.84
CA LEU A 16 -7.97 -32.91 6.78
C LEU A 16 -6.95 -32.19 7.68
N VAL A 17 -5.92 -31.61 7.06
CA VAL A 17 -5.06 -30.64 7.72
C VAL A 17 -5.93 -29.39 7.89
N VAL A 18 -6.64 -29.32 9.01
CA VAL A 18 -7.27 -28.07 9.44
C VAL A 18 -6.11 -27.08 9.60
N PRO A 19 -6.10 -25.92 8.92
CA PRO A 19 -5.10 -24.91 9.18
C PRO A 19 -5.25 -24.55 10.66
N THR A 20 -4.25 -24.91 11.46
CA THR A 20 -4.15 -24.43 12.83
C THR A 20 -4.10 -22.92 12.72
N ALA A 21 -5.15 -22.24 13.18
CA ALA A 21 -5.12 -20.80 13.37
C ALA A 21 -3.83 -20.49 14.12
N ARG A 22 -2.92 -19.76 13.48
CA ARG A 22 -1.66 -19.33 14.09
C ARG A 22 -2.06 -18.62 15.38
N ALA A 23 -1.66 -19.17 16.52
CA ALA A 23 -1.89 -18.50 17.79
C ALA A 23 -1.36 -17.07 17.69
N ALA A 24 -2.13 -16.11 18.21
CA ALA A 24 -1.77 -14.71 18.32
C ALA A 24 -0.30 -14.54 18.72
N GLU A 25 0.56 -14.16 17.77
CA GLU A 25 1.97 -13.98 18.06
C GLU A 25 2.11 -12.63 18.78
N VAL A 26 2.44 -12.67 20.07
CA VAL A 26 2.77 -11.44 20.82
C VAL A 26 3.89 -10.73 20.06
N PRO A 27 3.79 -9.41 19.81
CA PRO A 27 4.81 -8.73 19.05
C PRO A 27 6.19 -8.88 19.71
N ALA A 28 7.20 -9.22 18.91
CA ALA A 28 8.56 -9.37 19.41
C ALA A 28 9.08 -8.02 19.95
N ALA A 29 10.00 -8.07 20.91
CA ALA A 29 10.71 -6.87 21.34
C ALA A 29 11.42 -6.19 20.15
N GLY A 30 11.40 -4.86 20.10
CA GLY A 30 11.89 -4.11 18.96
C GLY A 30 11.39 -2.67 18.93
N GLN A 31 11.64 -1.97 17.82
CA GLN A 31 11.18 -0.58 17.64
C GLN A 31 10.00 -0.54 16.66
N TYR A 32 8.97 0.21 17.04
CA TYR A 32 7.70 0.25 16.32
C TYR A 32 7.09 1.65 16.25
N TYR A 33 6.28 1.87 15.21
CA TYR A 33 5.21 2.87 15.23
C TYR A 33 3.95 2.22 15.79
N LEU A 34 3.23 2.95 16.64
CA LEU A 34 1.90 2.55 17.13
C LEU A 34 0.84 3.44 16.47
N GLN A 35 0.09 2.90 15.53
CA GLN A 35 -0.88 3.65 14.72
C GLN A 35 -2.30 3.20 15.00
N SER A 36 -3.20 4.15 15.24
CA SER A 36 -4.63 3.86 15.45
C SER A 36 -5.27 3.41 14.14
N VAL A 37 -5.97 2.27 14.16
CA VAL A 37 -6.74 1.80 12.99
C VAL A 37 -7.90 2.74 12.69
N ALA A 38 -8.50 3.34 13.72
CA ALA A 38 -9.68 4.20 13.57
C ALA A 38 -9.36 5.58 12.98
N THR A 39 -8.18 6.13 13.28
CA THR A 39 -7.82 7.51 12.89
C THR A 39 -6.68 7.58 11.87
N GLY A 40 -5.90 6.51 11.70
CA GLY A 40 -4.69 6.51 10.88
C GLY A 40 -3.53 7.34 11.45
N LEU A 41 -3.65 7.83 12.69
CA LEU A 41 -2.65 8.66 13.35
C LEU A 41 -1.73 7.83 14.24
N ASN A 42 -0.48 8.27 14.37
CA ASN A 42 0.53 7.67 15.24
C ASN A 42 0.41 8.20 16.67
N ALA A 43 0.60 7.32 17.65
CA ALA A 43 0.82 7.69 19.04
C ALA A 43 2.16 8.42 19.18
N ALA A 44 2.11 9.64 19.70
CA ALA A 44 3.24 10.56 19.79
C ALA A 44 3.40 11.05 21.23
N VAL A 45 4.63 11.10 21.73
CA VAL A 45 4.90 11.68 23.05
C VAL A 45 4.74 13.20 23.00
N THR A 46 3.87 13.75 23.86
CA THR A 46 3.67 15.20 24.03
C THR A 46 3.87 15.56 25.51
N GLY A 47 5.12 15.83 25.91
CA GLY A 47 5.45 16.10 27.31
C GLY A 47 5.19 14.89 28.22
N ASP A 48 4.20 14.99 29.10
CA ASP A 48 3.80 13.91 30.02
C ASP A 48 2.61 13.08 29.50
N THR A 49 2.05 13.45 28.35
CA THR A 49 0.93 12.75 27.72
C THR A 49 1.35 12.06 26.42
N VAL A 50 0.41 11.33 25.83
CA VAL A 50 0.58 10.73 24.51
C VAL A 50 -0.59 11.15 23.65
N ASP A 51 -0.31 11.85 22.56
CA ASP A 51 -1.30 12.39 21.62
C ASP A 51 -1.31 11.58 20.32
N GLN A 52 -2.17 11.97 19.38
CA GLN A 52 -2.27 11.39 18.04
C GLN A 52 -1.84 12.41 16.99
N HIS A 53 -0.76 12.12 16.28
CA HIS A 53 -0.22 12.98 15.23
C HIS A 53 -0.20 12.28 13.87
N ARG A 54 -0.15 13.06 12.77
CA ARG A 54 0.05 12.49 11.43
C ARG A 54 1.40 11.77 11.38
N PRO A 55 1.53 10.65 10.65
CA PRO A 55 2.81 9.96 10.49
C PRO A 55 3.89 10.90 9.96
N LYS A 56 4.99 11.05 10.70
CA LYS A 56 6.11 11.94 10.36
C LYS A 56 7.43 11.38 10.92
N GLY A 57 7.74 10.12 10.64
CA GLY A 57 8.96 9.50 11.16
C GLY A 57 9.08 9.61 12.68
N ASN A 58 10.24 10.06 13.19
CA ASN A 58 10.40 10.36 14.61
C ASN A 58 10.43 11.87 14.93
N GLU A 59 10.16 12.72 13.96
CA GLU A 59 10.25 14.17 14.08
C GLU A 59 9.31 14.71 15.19
N ASP A 60 8.21 13.99 15.46
CA ASP A 60 7.24 14.29 16.53
C ASP A 60 7.19 13.16 17.59
N HIS A 61 8.31 12.49 17.90
CA HIS A 61 8.42 11.46 18.96
C HIS A 61 7.42 10.30 18.84
N GLN A 62 7.37 9.65 17.67
CA GLN A 62 6.38 8.62 17.31
C GLN A 62 6.94 7.18 17.35
N GLN A 63 8.22 7.02 17.69
CA GLN A 63 8.89 5.71 17.71
C GLN A 63 8.94 5.15 19.13
N TRP A 64 8.47 3.92 19.29
CA TRP A 64 8.37 3.22 20.57
C TRP A 64 9.27 2.00 20.58
N THR A 65 10.03 1.82 21.66
CA THR A 65 10.74 0.57 21.94
C THR A 65 9.82 -0.36 22.73
N LEU A 66 9.32 -1.41 22.10
CA LEU A 66 8.64 -2.49 22.78
C LEU A 66 9.66 -3.40 23.47
N ARG A 67 9.55 -3.50 24.79
CA ARG A 67 10.34 -4.40 25.62
C ARG A 67 9.66 -5.77 25.72
N SER A 68 10.43 -6.81 26.03
CA SER A 68 9.94 -8.20 26.13
C SER A 68 8.91 -8.43 27.24
N ASP A 69 8.79 -7.48 28.17
CA ASP A 69 7.83 -7.49 29.27
C ASP A 69 6.53 -6.73 28.94
N GLY A 70 6.35 -6.29 27.69
CA GLY A 70 5.14 -5.60 27.23
C GLY A 70 5.11 -4.10 27.51
N ARG A 71 6.24 -3.48 27.86
CA ARG A 71 6.35 -2.02 27.99
C ARG A 71 6.71 -1.36 26.67
N LEU A 72 6.07 -0.24 26.37
CA LEU A 72 6.41 0.64 25.24
C LEU A 72 7.15 1.86 25.77
N GLU A 73 8.41 2.02 25.39
CA GLU A 73 9.30 3.07 25.87
C GLU A 73 9.62 4.10 24.78
N GLU A 74 9.68 5.37 25.18
CA GLU A 74 10.23 6.46 24.39
C GLU A 74 11.06 7.35 25.33
N SER A 75 12.27 7.69 24.92
CA SER A 75 13.21 8.56 25.66
C SER A 75 13.35 8.27 27.17
N GLY A 76 13.40 6.99 27.54
CA GLY A 76 13.62 6.54 28.93
C GLY A 76 12.35 6.52 29.81
N ARG A 77 11.18 6.85 29.24
CA ARG A 77 9.87 6.78 29.91
C ARG A 77 8.97 5.81 29.16
N CYS A 78 7.98 5.26 29.84
CA CYS A 78 7.10 4.26 29.27
C CYS A 78 5.66 4.76 29.16
N LEU A 79 4.99 4.37 28.08
CA LEU A 79 3.55 4.51 27.91
C LEU A 79 2.85 3.77 29.04
N GLY A 80 2.18 4.52 29.90
CA GLY A 80 1.43 3.99 31.01
C GLY A 80 0.06 4.61 31.14
N ARG A 81 -0.59 4.30 32.26
CA ARG A 81 -1.97 4.66 32.55
C ARG A 81 -2.01 5.60 33.75
N SER A 82 -2.72 6.71 33.62
CA SER A 82 -3.05 7.62 34.72
C SER A 82 -4.55 7.85 34.74
N GLY A 83 -5.26 7.06 35.56
CA GLY A 83 -6.72 7.01 35.55
C GLY A 83 -7.27 6.53 34.21
N ASP A 84 -7.98 7.42 33.49
CA ASP A 84 -8.58 7.17 32.18
C ASP A 84 -7.77 7.74 31.02
N LYS A 85 -6.52 8.17 31.28
CA LYS A 85 -5.62 8.76 30.29
C LYS A 85 -4.36 7.93 30.11
N ALA A 86 -3.83 7.96 28.90
CA ALA A 86 -2.46 7.55 28.65
C ALA A 86 -1.50 8.63 29.14
N ALA A 87 -0.37 8.21 29.71
CA ALA A 87 0.65 9.11 30.24
C ALA A 87 2.04 8.51 30.06
N MET A 88 3.06 9.36 30.00
CA MET A 88 4.45 8.93 30.09
C MET A 88 4.83 8.76 31.56
N LEU A 89 5.18 7.55 31.99
CA LEU A 89 5.51 7.24 33.37
C LEU A 89 6.93 6.66 33.49
N ALA A 90 7.45 6.59 34.72
CA ALA A 90 8.67 5.82 34.97
C ALA A 90 8.43 4.35 34.59
N CYS A 91 9.34 3.77 33.81
CA CYS A 91 9.20 2.39 33.33
C CYS A 91 9.15 1.34 34.46
N THR A 92 9.58 1.68 35.68
CA THR A 92 9.44 0.81 36.86
C THR A 92 8.01 0.72 37.39
N SER A 93 7.11 1.61 36.98
CA SER A 93 5.71 1.59 37.40
C SER A 93 4.98 0.35 36.88
N ALA A 94 4.11 -0.22 37.71
CA ALA A 94 3.21 -1.31 37.31
C ALA A 94 2.21 -0.86 36.22
N ASP A 95 1.89 0.43 36.17
CA ASP A 95 0.94 1.03 35.22
C ASP A 95 1.48 1.18 33.80
N THR A 96 2.71 0.74 33.52
CA THR A 96 3.36 0.83 32.20
C THR A 96 3.34 -0.49 31.41
N THR A 97 2.94 -1.59 32.04
CA THR A 97 2.90 -2.91 31.40
C THR A 97 1.62 -3.07 30.58
N TRP A 98 1.68 -3.53 29.34
CA TRP A 98 0.50 -3.80 28.50
C TRP A 98 0.44 -5.26 28.07
N GLU A 99 -0.78 -5.82 28.04
CA GLU A 99 -1.08 -7.10 27.41
C GLU A 99 -1.49 -6.86 25.96
N PHE A 100 -0.86 -7.56 25.02
CA PHE A 100 -1.14 -7.44 23.59
C PHE A 100 -2.04 -8.59 23.13
N GLY A 101 -3.25 -8.28 22.68
CA GLY A 101 -4.13 -9.25 22.01
C GLY A 101 -4.15 -8.99 20.50
N SER A 102 -3.85 -10.00 19.68
CA SER A 102 -3.88 -9.84 18.22
C SER A 102 -5.21 -10.25 17.60
N ASP A 103 -5.56 -9.58 16.51
CA ASP A 103 -6.65 -9.88 15.58
C ASP A 103 -6.12 -9.65 14.16
N GLY A 104 -5.57 -10.70 13.54
CA GLY A 104 -4.85 -10.58 12.27
C GLY A 104 -3.59 -9.72 12.39
N ASP A 105 -3.52 -8.67 11.58
CA ASP A 105 -2.45 -7.66 11.56
C ASP A 105 -2.69 -6.51 12.57
N ARG A 106 -3.78 -6.57 13.34
CA ARG A 106 -4.18 -5.56 14.30
C ARG A 106 -4.00 -6.06 15.72
N LEU A 107 -3.78 -5.13 16.64
CA LEU A 107 -3.52 -5.41 18.05
C LEU A 107 -4.42 -4.57 18.95
N ARG A 108 -4.72 -5.10 20.13
CA ARG A 108 -5.35 -4.40 21.25
C ARG A 108 -4.36 -4.33 22.39
N LEU A 109 -4.12 -3.14 22.92
CA LEU A 109 -3.29 -2.92 24.09
C LEU A 109 -4.19 -2.87 25.33
N LYS A 110 -4.14 -3.92 26.14
CA LYS A 110 -4.98 -4.13 27.32
C LYS A 110 -4.20 -3.87 28.61
N ALA A 111 -4.85 -3.26 29.59
CA ALA A 111 -4.32 -3.14 30.95
C ALA A 111 -4.34 -4.52 31.64
N PRO A 112 -3.21 -4.99 32.22
CA PRO A 112 -3.17 -6.27 32.90
C PRO A 112 -4.23 -6.38 34.00
N GLY A 113 -4.98 -7.48 34.00
CA GLY A 113 -6.01 -7.75 35.01
C GLY A 113 -7.25 -6.85 34.97
N ALA A 114 -7.41 -5.98 33.97
CA ALA A 114 -8.57 -5.11 33.83
C ALA A 114 -9.13 -5.14 32.40
N ASP A 115 -10.45 -5.00 32.24
CA ASP A 115 -11.07 -4.90 30.91
C ASP A 115 -11.01 -3.45 30.39
N ARG A 116 -9.78 -2.94 30.29
CA ARG A 116 -9.48 -1.57 29.87
C ARG A 116 -8.40 -1.57 28.81
N TYR A 117 -8.58 -0.77 27.77
CA TYR A 117 -7.73 -0.76 26.58
C TYR A 117 -7.26 0.66 26.26
N LEU A 118 -6.13 0.77 25.56
CA LEU A 118 -5.70 2.02 24.95
C LEU A 118 -6.67 2.43 23.83
N LYS A 119 -7.11 3.69 23.84
CA LYS A 119 -8.12 4.23 22.93
C LYS A 119 -7.63 5.48 22.20
N PRO A 120 -7.97 5.65 20.91
CA PRO A 120 -7.70 6.88 20.20
C PRO A 120 -8.54 8.01 20.79
N ALA A 121 -7.86 9.00 21.34
CA ALA A 121 -8.39 10.28 21.80
C ALA A 121 -7.25 11.33 21.74
N THR A 122 -7.51 12.58 22.10
CA THR A 122 -6.47 13.61 22.17
C THR A 122 -6.55 14.34 23.52
N PRO A 123 -5.64 14.05 24.48
CA PRO A 123 -4.66 12.96 24.49
C PRO A 123 -5.28 11.56 24.46
N LEU A 124 -4.49 10.53 24.17
CA LEU A 124 -4.91 9.13 24.18
C LEU A 124 -5.56 8.75 25.52
N ALA A 125 -6.60 7.93 25.45
CA ALA A 125 -7.41 7.54 26.61
C ALA A 125 -7.23 6.05 26.93
N VAL A 126 -7.70 5.67 28.12
CA VAL A 126 -7.75 4.27 28.59
C VAL A 126 -9.16 3.98 29.06
N GLY A 127 -9.83 2.99 28.49
CA GLY A 127 -11.25 2.77 28.79
C GLY A 127 -11.78 1.42 28.36
N ALA A 128 -13.08 1.20 28.59
CA ALA A 128 -13.77 0.00 28.14
C ALA A 128 -13.99 0.01 26.61
N GLY A 129 -14.14 -1.20 26.05
CA GLY A 129 -14.18 -1.41 24.60
C GLY A 129 -12.77 -1.36 24.01
N GLY A 130 -12.39 -2.40 23.27
CA GLY A 130 -11.05 -2.53 22.71
C GLY A 130 -10.94 -1.88 21.33
N ASP A 131 -10.12 -0.83 21.22
CA ASP A 131 -9.72 -0.27 19.93
C ASP A 131 -8.51 -1.02 19.35
N GLN A 132 -8.41 -0.98 18.02
CA GLN A 132 -7.38 -1.68 17.26
C GLN A 132 -6.25 -0.74 16.86
N TRP A 133 -5.03 -1.27 16.89
CA TRP A 133 -3.80 -0.58 16.60
C TRP A 133 -2.94 -1.40 15.63
N TYR A 134 -2.30 -0.75 14.68
CA TYR A 134 -1.18 -1.33 13.94
C TYR A 134 0.11 -1.09 14.73
N LEU A 135 0.94 -2.13 14.83
CA LEU A 135 2.28 -2.04 15.38
C LEU A 135 3.29 -2.30 14.26
N THR A 136 3.76 -1.23 13.62
CA THR A 136 4.58 -1.32 12.41
C THR A 136 6.06 -1.26 12.78
N PRO A 137 6.87 -2.29 12.52
CA PRO A 137 8.27 -2.28 12.88
C PRO A 137 9.05 -1.21 12.10
N LEU A 138 9.92 -0.46 12.77
CA LEU A 138 10.79 0.53 12.13
C LEU A 138 11.77 -0.11 11.16
N THR A 139 12.26 -1.30 11.53
CA THR A 139 13.05 -2.14 10.65
C THR A 139 12.12 -3.19 10.08
N PRO A 140 11.69 -3.08 8.81
CA PRO A 140 10.80 -4.07 8.23
C PRO A 140 11.49 -5.43 8.22
N ASN A 141 10.73 -6.48 8.55
CA ASN A 141 11.21 -7.85 8.44
C ASN A 141 11.46 -8.13 6.95
N ARG A 142 12.73 -8.21 6.56
CA ARG A 142 13.11 -8.52 5.18
C ARG A 142 13.01 -10.01 4.97
N GLN A 143 12.00 -10.43 4.22
CA GLN A 143 11.91 -11.77 3.68
C GLN A 143 12.54 -11.78 2.28
N PRO A 144 13.17 -12.89 1.84
CA PRO A 144 13.53 -13.05 0.45
C PRO A 144 12.29 -12.82 -0.43
N ALA A 145 12.45 -12.04 -1.50
CA ALA A 145 11.37 -11.86 -2.45
C ALA A 145 10.99 -13.22 -3.04
N LEU A 146 9.70 -13.47 -3.24
CA LEU A 146 9.24 -14.67 -3.96
C LEU A 146 9.91 -14.74 -5.34
N PRO A 147 10.05 -15.94 -5.95
CA PRO A 147 10.53 -16.04 -7.32
C PRO A 147 9.70 -15.18 -8.30
N ASP A 148 10.31 -14.81 -9.42
CA ASP A 148 9.60 -14.13 -10.50
C ASP A 148 8.47 -15.05 -11.01
N GLY A 149 7.27 -14.48 -11.22
CA GLY A 149 6.06 -15.23 -11.57
C GLY A 149 5.21 -15.70 -10.38
N GLU A 150 5.73 -15.63 -9.15
CA GLU A 150 4.96 -15.91 -7.93
C GLU A 150 4.54 -14.63 -7.18
N ARG A 151 5.18 -13.50 -7.47
CA ARG A 151 4.87 -12.21 -6.86
C ARG A 151 3.56 -11.63 -7.41
N THR A 152 2.74 -11.09 -6.52
CA THR A 152 1.60 -10.23 -6.88
C THR A 152 2.07 -8.78 -7.13
N LEU A 153 1.20 -7.95 -7.72
CA LEU A 153 1.55 -6.56 -8.08
C LEU A 153 1.97 -5.73 -6.84
N ASP A 154 1.39 -5.98 -5.67
CA ASP A 154 1.73 -5.35 -4.39
C ASP A 154 3.06 -5.85 -3.80
N GLN A 155 3.66 -6.89 -4.37
CA GLN A 155 4.91 -7.50 -3.92
C GLN A 155 6.10 -7.20 -4.84
N VAL A 156 5.91 -6.36 -5.86
CA VAL A 156 6.98 -5.94 -6.79
C VAL A 156 7.29 -4.46 -6.64
N THR A 157 8.56 -4.11 -6.84
CA THR A 157 9.02 -2.73 -6.99
C THR A 157 9.42 -2.50 -8.43
N PHE A 158 8.89 -1.45 -9.06
CA PHE A 158 9.16 -1.14 -10.46
C PHE A 158 9.23 0.37 -10.67
N LEU A 159 9.90 0.76 -11.76
CA LEU A 159 10.07 2.17 -12.11
C LEU A 159 8.75 2.75 -12.63
N THR A 160 8.41 3.94 -12.12
CA THR A 160 7.24 4.72 -12.52
C THR A 160 7.68 6.10 -13.00
N ALA A 161 7.23 6.51 -14.17
CA ALA A 161 7.49 7.82 -14.74
C ALA A 161 6.34 8.79 -14.41
N HIS A 162 6.65 9.83 -13.64
CA HIS A 162 5.75 10.94 -13.33
C HIS A 162 5.60 11.85 -14.56
N ASN A 163 4.35 12.09 -14.98
CA ASN A 163 3.98 12.78 -16.23
C ASN A 163 4.78 12.25 -17.41
N ALA A 164 4.66 10.95 -17.67
CA ALA A 164 5.51 10.25 -18.63
C ALA A 164 5.44 10.83 -20.06
N TYR A 165 4.28 11.38 -20.42
CA TYR A 165 4.01 12.06 -21.69
C TYR A 165 4.73 13.42 -21.81
N ALA A 166 5.11 14.04 -20.69
CA ALA A 166 5.81 15.32 -20.63
C ALA A 166 7.31 15.14 -20.92
N ASN A 167 7.61 14.62 -22.11
CA ASN A 167 8.95 14.20 -22.50
C ASN A 167 9.57 15.00 -23.66
N GLY A 168 8.76 15.74 -24.42
CA GLY A 168 9.19 16.57 -25.55
C GLY A 168 9.68 15.81 -26.79
N VAL A 169 9.87 14.49 -26.70
CA VAL A 169 10.27 13.60 -27.81
C VAL A 169 9.04 13.17 -28.61
N ASP A 170 7.97 12.81 -27.92
CA ASP A 170 6.73 12.31 -28.53
C ASP A 170 5.80 13.42 -29.03
N GLY A 171 5.87 14.59 -28.40
CA GLY A 171 5.06 15.76 -28.71
C GLY A 171 5.19 16.85 -27.65
N GLY A 172 4.47 17.94 -27.85
CA GLY A 172 4.35 18.98 -26.84
C GLY A 172 3.35 18.59 -25.77
N PHE A 173 3.55 19.07 -24.55
CA PHE A 173 2.74 18.70 -23.40
C PHE A 173 2.31 19.91 -22.57
N ALA A 174 2.89 21.09 -22.82
CA ALA A 174 2.57 22.30 -22.07
C ALA A 174 2.70 23.54 -22.97
N PRO A 175 1.97 24.64 -22.66
CA PRO A 175 2.12 25.90 -23.38
C PRO A 175 3.57 26.40 -23.39
N PRO A 176 3.98 27.18 -24.40
CA PRO A 176 5.38 27.59 -24.60
C PRO A 176 5.98 28.39 -23.42
N PHE A 177 5.14 29.03 -22.59
CA PHE A 177 5.55 29.80 -21.42
C PHE A 177 5.72 28.97 -20.13
N VAL A 178 5.26 27.71 -20.12
CA VAL A 178 5.43 26.75 -19.00
C VAL A 178 6.30 25.54 -19.40
N ASN A 179 6.63 25.39 -20.67
CA ASN A 179 7.42 24.28 -21.25
C ASN A 179 8.93 24.35 -20.94
N LEU A 180 9.34 24.89 -19.79
CA LEU A 180 10.75 25.10 -19.48
C LEU A 180 11.45 23.85 -18.92
N PHE A 181 10.69 22.89 -18.37
CA PHE A 181 11.26 21.67 -17.77
C PHE A 181 10.38 20.45 -18.06
N PRO A 182 10.63 19.69 -19.14
CA PRO A 182 9.96 18.40 -19.32
C PRO A 182 10.32 17.49 -18.15
N ASN A 183 9.35 16.70 -17.68
CA ASN A 183 9.55 15.74 -16.60
C ASN A 183 10.47 14.61 -17.04
N GLN A 184 10.44 14.28 -18.33
CA GLN A 184 11.20 13.20 -18.94
C GLN A 184 11.98 13.71 -20.16
N ASN A 185 12.98 12.96 -20.64
CA ASN A 185 13.70 13.26 -21.88
C ASN A 185 13.68 12.11 -22.88
N ARG A 186 12.82 11.12 -22.63
CA ARG A 186 12.67 9.89 -23.43
C ARG A 186 11.19 9.69 -23.74
N GLY A 187 10.88 9.34 -24.98
CA GLY A 187 9.50 9.01 -25.35
C GLY A 187 9.00 7.72 -24.69
N ILE A 188 7.69 7.47 -24.71
CA ILE A 188 7.04 6.33 -24.05
C ILE A 188 7.67 4.99 -24.45
N THR A 189 7.93 4.77 -25.73
CA THR A 189 8.56 3.53 -26.22
C THR A 189 9.96 3.32 -25.63
N GLN A 190 10.76 4.38 -25.49
CA GLN A 190 12.09 4.28 -24.90
C GLN A 190 12.01 4.07 -23.38
N GLN A 191 11.08 4.74 -22.68
CA GLN A 191 10.83 4.51 -21.25
C GLN A 191 10.48 3.04 -20.98
N LEU A 192 9.60 2.43 -21.80
CA LEU A 192 9.28 1.00 -21.73
C LEU A 192 10.53 0.12 -21.92
N SER A 193 11.34 0.42 -22.94
CA SER A 193 12.60 -0.28 -23.20
C SER A 193 13.63 -0.16 -22.08
N ASP A 194 13.62 0.96 -21.35
CA ASP A 194 14.52 1.24 -20.23
C ASP A 194 14.05 0.60 -18.92
N GLY A 195 12.90 -0.09 -18.92
CA GLY A 195 12.39 -0.83 -17.76
C GLY A 195 11.29 -0.11 -16.97
N VAL A 196 10.76 1.01 -17.46
CA VAL A 196 9.58 1.65 -16.84
C VAL A 196 8.36 0.74 -17.02
N ARG A 197 7.62 0.52 -15.93
CA ARG A 197 6.38 -0.27 -15.89
C ARG A 197 5.21 0.49 -15.27
N GLY A 198 5.44 1.70 -14.76
CA GLY A 198 4.40 2.63 -14.32
C GLY A 198 4.42 3.93 -15.11
N PHE A 199 3.25 4.38 -15.58
CA PHE A 199 3.12 5.61 -16.37
C PHE A 199 2.00 6.47 -15.80
N MET A 200 2.34 7.66 -15.29
CA MET A 200 1.35 8.67 -14.89
C MET A 200 1.05 9.57 -16.07
N LEU A 201 -0.22 9.63 -16.46
CA LEU A 201 -0.71 10.36 -17.62
C LEU A 201 -1.82 11.31 -17.19
N ASP A 202 -1.65 12.59 -17.51
CA ASP A 202 -2.67 13.61 -17.27
C ASP A 202 -3.47 13.76 -18.55
N ILE A 203 -4.79 13.63 -18.46
CA ILE A 203 -5.66 13.69 -19.62
C ILE A 203 -6.62 14.86 -19.50
N HIS A 204 -6.66 15.69 -20.53
CA HIS A 204 -7.55 16.84 -20.64
C HIS A 204 -8.46 16.72 -21.85
N GLU A 205 -9.73 17.07 -21.65
CA GLU A 205 -10.72 17.02 -22.72
C GLU A 205 -10.55 18.23 -23.64
N THR A 206 -10.45 17.97 -24.94
CA THR A 206 -10.42 18.98 -26.00
C THR A 206 -11.47 18.64 -27.07
N GLY A 207 -11.60 19.50 -28.09
CA GLY A 207 -12.43 19.20 -29.25
C GLY A 207 -11.98 17.93 -30.01
N ASP A 208 -10.75 17.49 -29.81
CA ASP A 208 -10.15 16.31 -30.46
C ASP A 208 -10.20 15.05 -29.59
N GLY A 209 -10.76 15.12 -28.37
CA GLY A 209 -10.88 14.00 -27.43
C GLY A 209 -10.01 14.14 -26.18
N ALA A 210 -9.52 13.02 -25.64
CA ALA A 210 -8.63 13.02 -24.48
C ALA A 210 -7.18 13.22 -24.93
N ILE A 211 -6.59 14.35 -24.53
CA ILE A 211 -5.25 14.78 -24.94
C ILE A 211 -4.33 14.87 -23.72
N LEU A 212 -3.08 14.48 -23.91
CA LEU A 212 -2.04 14.47 -22.88
C LEU A 212 -1.42 15.85 -22.75
N CYS A 213 -1.71 16.53 -21.63
CA CYS A 213 -1.24 17.89 -21.35
C CYS A 213 -1.01 18.10 -19.86
N HIS A 214 -0.05 18.95 -19.51
CA HIS A 214 0.21 19.33 -18.13
C HIS A 214 -0.60 20.58 -17.78
N ASN A 215 -1.54 20.43 -16.82
CA ASN A 215 -2.44 21.48 -16.31
C ASN A 215 -3.45 22.05 -17.34
N SER A 216 -3.07 22.27 -18.60
CA SER A 216 -3.96 22.72 -19.68
C SER A 216 -3.41 22.40 -21.07
N CYS A 217 -4.31 22.08 -22.02
CA CYS A 217 -3.97 21.93 -23.43
C CYS A 217 -3.96 23.25 -24.25
N THR A 218 -4.19 24.39 -23.62
CA THR A 218 -4.23 25.68 -24.33
C THR A 218 -2.86 26.02 -24.96
N ALA A 219 -2.83 26.29 -26.26
CA ALA A 219 -1.62 26.67 -26.99
C ALA A 219 -0.46 25.66 -26.90
N VAL A 220 -0.75 24.39 -26.59
CA VAL A 220 0.24 23.31 -26.67
C VAL A 220 0.48 22.99 -28.14
N SER A 221 1.74 23.03 -28.56
CA SER A 221 2.11 22.66 -29.92
C SER A 221 2.22 21.13 -30.05
N LYS A 222 1.49 20.54 -31.01
CA LYS A 222 1.53 19.09 -31.31
C LYS A 222 1.32 18.20 -30.08
N PRO A 223 0.20 18.35 -29.35
CA PRO A 223 -0.08 17.48 -28.23
C PRO A 223 -0.36 16.05 -28.69
N VAL A 224 -0.11 15.09 -27.82
CA VAL A 224 -0.32 13.66 -28.09
C VAL A 224 -1.67 13.25 -27.55
N ALA A 225 -2.47 12.55 -28.36
CA ALA A 225 -3.74 11.97 -27.91
C ALA A 225 -3.49 10.74 -27.04
N LEU A 226 -4.34 10.52 -26.02
CA LEU A 226 -4.25 9.38 -25.11
C LEU A 226 -4.12 8.04 -25.84
N VAL A 227 -4.89 7.87 -26.93
CA VAL A 227 -4.91 6.64 -27.74
C VAL A 227 -3.53 6.28 -28.30
N VAL A 228 -2.71 7.27 -28.63
CA VAL A 228 -1.37 7.04 -29.22
C VAL A 228 -0.45 6.40 -28.20
N ASP A 229 -0.38 6.94 -26.98
CA ASP A 229 0.50 6.41 -25.94
C ASP A 229 0.00 5.10 -25.35
N LEU A 230 -1.32 4.92 -25.23
CA LEU A 230 -1.89 3.63 -24.89
C LEU A 230 -1.62 2.57 -25.96
N GLN A 231 -1.66 2.91 -27.25
CA GLN A 231 -1.31 1.95 -28.30
C GLN A 231 0.14 1.50 -28.20
N ARG A 232 1.08 2.42 -27.93
CA ARG A 232 2.51 2.08 -27.71
C ARG A 232 2.68 1.08 -26.56
N ILE A 233 1.94 1.27 -25.46
CA ILE A 233 1.95 0.36 -24.31
C ILE A 233 1.34 -1.00 -24.68
N VAL A 234 0.20 -1.03 -25.39
CA VAL A 234 -0.43 -2.28 -25.83
C VAL A 234 0.48 -3.06 -26.79
N ASP A 235 1.13 -2.38 -27.73
CA ASP A 235 2.07 -3.00 -28.68
C ASP A 235 3.27 -3.62 -27.93
N PHE A 236 3.80 -2.91 -26.93
CA PHE A 236 4.86 -3.42 -26.07
C PHE A 236 4.43 -4.69 -25.32
N LEU A 237 3.25 -4.69 -24.68
CA LEU A 237 2.71 -5.85 -23.98
C LEU A 237 2.43 -7.02 -24.93
N GLY A 238 2.00 -6.73 -26.16
CA GLY A 238 1.82 -7.72 -27.22
C GLY A 238 3.13 -8.42 -27.61
N ALA A 239 4.23 -7.67 -27.70
CA ALA A 239 5.56 -8.20 -27.98
C ALA A 239 6.23 -8.87 -26.76
N ASN A 240 5.85 -8.49 -25.54
CA ASN A 240 6.50 -8.92 -24.30
C ASN A 240 5.47 -9.52 -23.33
N ARG A 241 5.09 -10.79 -23.57
CA ARG A 241 3.95 -11.44 -22.90
C ARG A 241 4.13 -11.74 -21.40
N ASN A 242 5.34 -11.59 -20.88
CA ASN A 242 5.65 -11.77 -19.45
C ASN A 242 5.77 -10.43 -18.70
N GLU A 243 5.49 -9.30 -19.37
CA GLU A 243 5.56 -7.97 -18.78
C GLU A 243 4.18 -7.48 -18.35
N PHE A 244 4.17 -6.51 -17.43
CA PHE A 244 2.96 -5.80 -17.00
C PHE A 244 3.19 -4.30 -17.10
N VAL A 245 2.12 -3.51 -17.26
CA VAL A 245 2.22 -2.05 -17.17
C VAL A 245 1.06 -1.53 -16.33
N THR A 246 1.35 -0.64 -15.38
CA THR A 246 0.34 0.13 -14.65
C THR A 246 0.25 1.53 -15.25
N VAL A 247 -0.96 1.92 -15.66
CA VAL A 247 -1.24 3.28 -16.14
C VAL A 247 -2.07 3.99 -15.09
N PHE A 248 -1.55 5.12 -14.60
CA PHE A 248 -2.26 6.01 -13.68
C PHE A 248 -2.83 7.15 -14.52
N LEU A 249 -4.15 7.33 -14.50
CA LEU A 249 -4.82 8.41 -15.20
C LEU A 249 -5.20 9.49 -14.19
N GLU A 250 -4.63 10.67 -14.34
CA GLU A 250 -5.16 11.89 -13.72
C GLU A 250 -6.23 12.45 -14.66
N ASP A 251 -7.48 12.17 -14.31
CA ASP A 251 -8.63 12.31 -15.22
C ASP A 251 -9.32 13.67 -15.12
N TYR A 252 -9.14 14.51 -16.15
CA TYR A 252 -9.91 15.75 -16.38
C TYR A 252 -10.82 15.65 -17.61
N VAL A 253 -11.26 14.44 -17.97
CA VAL A 253 -12.18 14.20 -19.08
C VAL A 253 -13.51 13.61 -18.60
N SER A 254 -14.56 13.76 -19.41
CA SER A 254 -15.82 13.07 -19.14
C SER A 254 -15.68 11.56 -19.33
N ALA A 255 -16.38 10.78 -18.50
CA ALA A 255 -16.36 9.32 -18.59
C ALA A 255 -16.73 8.79 -19.99
N ASP A 256 -17.60 9.50 -20.71
CA ASP A 256 -17.98 9.10 -22.08
C ASP A 256 -16.88 9.38 -23.10
N VAL A 257 -16.14 10.49 -22.97
CA VAL A 257 -14.93 10.73 -23.78
C VAL A 257 -13.90 9.66 -23.49
N LEU A 258 -13.58 9.40 -22.21
CA LEU A 258 -12.60 8.38 -21.83
C LEU A 258 -12.96 7.01 -22.41
N ARG A 259 -14.23 6.57 -22.28
CA ARG A 259 -14.69 5.29 -22.85
C ARG A 259 -14.50 5.23 -24.37
N ARG A 260 -14.82 6.30 -25.09
CA ARG A 260 -14.64 6.37 -26.55
C ARG A 260 -13.17 6.29 -26.94
N GLU A 261 -12.30 7.00 -26.23
CA GLU A 261 -10.86 6.97 -26.48
C GLU A 261 -10.27 5.58 -26.19
N LEU A 262 -10.59 4.98 -25.05
CA LEU A 262 -10.14 3.62 -24.73
C LEU A 262 -10.63 2.57 -25.75
N ALA A 263 -11.85 2.73 -26.28
CA ALA A 263 -12.38 1.84 -27.32
C ALA A 263 -11.64 1.93 -28.67
N ARG A 264 -10.88 3.00 -28.90
CA ARG A 264 -10.06 3.19 -30.11
C ARG A 264 -8.68 2.53 -30.01
N VAL A 265 -8.26 2.08 -28.82
CA VAL A 265 -6.97 1.43 -28.62
C VAL A 265 -7.07 -0.04 -29.06
N ASN A 266 -6.38 -0.39 -30.15
CA ASN A 266 -6.47 -1.71 -30.73
C ASN A 266 -5.81 -2.75 -29.81
N GLY A 267 -6.57 -3.79 -29.45
CA GLY A 267 -6.08 -4.89 -28.63
C GLY A 267 -6.02 -4.60 -27.12
N LEU A 268 -6.49 -3.43 -26.66
CA LEU A 268 -6.46 -3.08 -25.23
C LEU A 268 -7.17 -4.12 -24.35
N SER A 269 -8.32 -4.64 -24.80
CA SER A 269 -9.07 -5.66 -24.06
C SER A 269 -8.32 -6.98 -23.88
N ASN A 270 -7.29 -7.25 -24.69
CA ASN A 270 -6.50 -8.48 -24.61
C ASN A 270 -5.44 -8.43 -23.50
N VAL A 271 -5.13 -7.23 -23.00
CA VAL A 271 -4.07 -6.99 -22.00
C VAL A 271 -4.55 -6.28 -20.75
N LEU A 272 -5.80 -5.81 -20.73
CA LEU A 272 -6.38 -5.08 -19.60
C LEU A 272 -6.78 -6.03 -18.47
N PHE A 273 -6.29 -5.77 -17.26
CA PHE A 273 -6.81 -6.41 -16.05
C PHE A 273 -8.17 -5.81 -15.69
N ARG A 274 -9.17 -6.69 -15.47
CA ARG A 274 -10.57 -6.31 -15.17
C ARG A 274 -10.96 -6.80 -13.78
N PRO A 275 -10.87 -5.97 -12.72
CA PRO A 275 -11.18 -6.40 -11.36
C PRO A 275 -12.55 -7.05 -11.22
N ASP A 276 -13.55 -6.49 -11.93
CA ASP A 276 -14.94 -6.97 -11.99
C ASP A 276 -15.08 -8.39 -12.55
N GLN A 277 -14.17 -8.80 -13.43
CA GLN A 277 -14.14 -10.13 -14.05
C GLN A 277 -13.22 -11.10 -13.32
N ASN A 278 -12.41 -10.61 -12.36
CA ASN A 278 -11.39 -11.37 -11.65
C ASN A 278 -11.73 -11.54 -10.16
N GLY A 279 -13.00 -11.37 -9.78
CA GLY A 279 -13.48 -11.66 -8.43
C GLY A 279 -13.01 -10.67 -7.36
N VAL A 280 -12.49 -9.51 -7.76
CA VAL A 280 -12.14 -8.42 -6.85
C VAL A 280 -13.43 -7.66 -6.53
N ARG A 281 -13.81 -7.61 -5.24
CA ARG A 281 -15.02 -6.94 -4.73
C ARG A 281 -14.66 -5.91 -3.67
#